data_AF-A0A127PAS0-F1
#
_entry.id   AF-A0A127PAS0-F1
#
_cell.length_a   1.000
_cell.length_b   1.000
_cell.length_c   1.000
_cell.angle_alpha   90.00
_cell.angle_beta   90.00
_cell.angle_gamma   90.00
#
_symmetry.space_group_name_H-M   'P 1'
#
loop_
_entity.id
_entity.type
_entity.pdbx_description
1 polymer ?
#
loop_
_entity_poly.entity_id
_entity_poly.type
_entity_poly.pdbx_seq_one_letter_code
_entity_poly.pdbx_strand_id
1 'polypeptide(L)'
;MRLKAGERWRYQPPMGHTVLWAAIASGAVSVPDELRHGDFAAFEASNEAVEFEAITDTEFVLGSAAPHRHDLVLGHYSVHTTPAALRNGEAFIEEIRAGNG
;
A
#
# COMPACT_ATOMS: atom_id res chain seq x y z
N MET A 1 -4.14 -9.19 -9.46
CA MET A 1 -4.40 -10.63 -9.38
C MET A 1 -5.85 -10.86 -9.75
N ARG A 2 -6.14 -11.93 -10.51
CA ARG A 2 -7.51 -12.33 -10.86
C ARG A 2 -7.68 -13.80 -10.50
N LEU A 3 -8.71 -14.12 -9.72
CA LEU A 3 -9.03 -15.48 -9.30
C LEU A 3 -10.50 -15.77 -9.57
N LYS A 4 -10.81 -16.99 -9.96
CA LYS A 4 -12.16 -17.54 -10.00
C LYS A 4 -12.60 -18.00 -8.63
N ALA A 5 -13.90 -18.03 -8.37
CA ALA A 5 -14.44 -18.53 -7.10
C ALA A 5 -13.85 -19.91 -6.75
N GLY A 6 -13.36 -20.05 -5.53
CA GLY A 6 -12.69 -21.25 -5.00
C GLY A 6 -11.20 -21.38 -5.34
N GLU A 7 -10.65 -20.54 -6.22
CA GLU A 7 -9.21 -20.55 -6.47
C GLU A 7 -8.43 -19.97 -5.30
N ARG A 8 -7.25 -20.55 -5.05
CA ARG A 8 -6.32 -20.12 -4.02
C ARG A 8 -5.04 -19.62 -4.66
N TRP A 9 -4.48 -18.56 -4.07
CA TRP A 9 -3.19 -18.04 -4.44
C TRP A 9 -2.38 -17.69 -3.21
N ARG A 10 -1.12 -18.14 -3.19
CA ARG A 10 -0.17 -17.88 -2.10
C ARG A 10 0.87 -16.86 -2.55
N TYR A 11 1.08 -15.85 -1.73
CA TYR A 11 2.13 -14.86 -1.90
C TYR A 11 3.20 -14.99 -0.83
N GLN A 12 4.47 -15.10 -1.25
CA GLN A 12 5.61 -15.00 -0.35
C GLN A 12 6.29 -13.63 -0.57
N PRO A 13 6.26 -12.72 0.42
CA PRO A 13 7.02 -11.47 0.32
C PRO A 13 8.51 -11.73 0.12
N PRO A 14 9.21 -10.89 -0.70
CA PRO A 14 10.67 -10.88 -0.73
C PRO A 14 11.27 -10.65 0.66
N MET A 15 12.50 -11.13 0.85
CA MET A 15 13.20 -10.97 2.13
C MET A 15 13.26 -9.49 2.56
N GLY A 16 12.87 -9.21 3.80
CA GLY A 16 12.88 -7.87 4.38
C GLY A 16 11.65 -7.02 4.05
N HIS A 17 10.76 -7.48 3.16
CA HIS A 17 9.47 -6.84 2.92
C HIS A 17 8.49 -7.16 4.05
N THR A 18 8.55 -6.42 5.15
CA THR A 18 7.66 -6.63 6.31
C THR A 18 6.38 -5.81 6.24
N VAL A 19 6.22 -4.91 5.27
CA VAL A 19 4.99 -4.16 5.03
C VAL A 19 4.24 -4.83 3.89
N LEU A 20 2.96 -5.17 4.11
CA LEU A 20 2.08 -5.76 3.10
C LEU A 20 0.70 -5.09 3.15
N TRP A 21 0.10 -4.87 1.98
CA TRP A 21 -1.27 -4.39 1.84
C TRP A 21 -1.97 -5.03 0.64
N ALA A 22 -3.30 -5.04 0.67
CA ALA A 22 -4.15 -5.45 -0.44
C ALA A 22 -5.32 -4.48 -0.64
N ALA A 23 -5.73 -4.29 -1.89
CA ALA A 23 -6.88 -3.48 -2.28
C ALA A 23 -7.77 -4.29 -3.24
N ILE A 24 -9.07 -4.37 -2.95
CA ILE A 24 -10.00 -5.21 -3.70
C ILE A 24 -10.71 -4.39 -4.78
N ALA A 25 -10.41 -4.69 -6.04
CA ALA A 25 -10.98 -4.01 -7.20
C ALA A 25 -12.34 -4.61 -7.64
N SER A 26 -12.63 -5.87 -7.32
CA SER A 26 -13.96 -6.47 -7.48
C SER A 26 -14.07 -7.81 -6.73
N GLY A 27 -15.30 -8.24 -6.44
CA GLY A 27 -15.58 -9.52 -5.80
C GLY A 27 -15.25 -9.55 -4.31
N ALA A 28 -14.99 -10.76 -3.79
CA ALA A 28 -14.63 -10.99 -2.41
C ALA A 28 -13.55 -12.08 -2.28
N VAL A 29 -12.63 -11.90 -1.33
CA VAL A 29 -11.52 -12.81 -1.03
C VAL A 29 -11.41 -13.00 0.48
N SER A 30 -11.09 -14.22 0.90
CA SER A 30 -10.76 -14.54 2.29
C SER A 30 -9.25 -14.44 2.49
N VAL A 31 -8.82 -13.61 3.44
CA VAL A 31 -7.42 -13.43 3.82
C VAL A 31 -7.27 -12.86 5.24
N PRO A 32 -6.88 -13.70 6.21
CA PRO A 32 -7.77 -14.47 7.10
C PRO A 32 -9.21 -13.96 7.32
N ASP A 33 -9.47 -12.66 7.23
CA ASP A 33 -10.82 -12.07 7.23
C ASP A 33 -11.34 -11.87 5.80
N GLU A 34 -12.65 -11.71 5.64
CA GLU A 34 -13.22 -11.42 4.32
C GLU A 34 -12.96 -9.95 3.93
N LEU A 35 -12.39 -9.75 2.73
CA LEU A 35 -12.27 -8.45 2.08
C LEU A 35 -13.14 -8.42 0.82
N ARG A 36 -13.85 -7.32 0.61
CA ARG A 36 -14.80 -7.10 -0.50
C ARG A 36 -14.41 -5.88 -1.32
N HIS A 37 -15.03 -5.74 -2.48
CA HIS A 37 -14.84 -4.57 -3.36
C HIS A 37 -14.85 -3.24 -2.61
N GLY A 38 -13.79 -2.45 -2.81
CA GLY A 38 -13.58 -1.15 -2.16
C GLY A 38 -12.73 -1.22 -0.88
N ASP A 39 -12.54 -2.41 -0.32
CA ASP A 39 -11.71 -2.57 0.88
C ASP A 39 -10.23 -2.40 0.57
N PHE A 40 -9.53 -1.80 1.54
CA PHE A 40 -8.08 -1.70 1.61
C PHE A 40 -7.63 -2.23 2.97
N ALA A 41 -6.79 -3.26 2.97
CA ALA A 41 -6.27 -3.88 4.18
C ALA A 41 -4.75 -3.74 4.24
N ALA A 42 -4.25 -3.30 5.39
CA ALA A 42 -2.85 -3.42 5.76
C ALA A 42 -2.69 -4.62 6.70
N PHE A 43 -1.70 -5.47 6.42
CA PHE A 43 -1.42 -6.65 7.24
C PHE A 43 -0.48 -6.31 8.38
N GLU A 44 -0.46 -7.14 9.42
CA GLU A 44 0.56 -7.05 10.47
C GLU A 44 1.96 -7.19 9.89
N ALA A 45 2.93 -6.50 10.51
CA ALA A 45 4.29 -6.45 9.99
C ALA A 45 4.96 -7.82 10.06
N SER A 46 5.13 -8.46 8.91
CA SER A 46 5.63 -9.83 8.81
C SER A 46 6.22 -10.11 7.43
N ASN A 47 7.12 -11.08 7.36
CA ASN A 47 7.67 -11.60 6.10
C ASN A 47 7.10 -13.00 5.77
N GLU A 48 6.07 -13.43 6.50
CA GLU A 48 5.37 -14.68 6.28
C GLU A 48 4.53 -14.64 4.99
N ALA A 49 4.27 -15.82 4.44
CA ALA A 49 3.39 -15.91 3.28
C ALA A 49 1.94 -15.64 3.66
N VAL A 50 1.19 -15.09 2.71
CA VAL A 50 -0.25 -14.86 2.82
C VAL A 50 -0.99 -15.66 1.76
N GLU A 51 -2.05 -16.35 2.18
CA GLU A 51 -2.92 -17.13 1.30
C GLU A 51 -4.24 -16.42 1.10
N PHE A 52 -4.63 -16.28 -0.16
CA PHE A 52 -5.87 -15.68 -0.60
C PHE A 52 -6.75 -16.77 -1.19
N GLU A 53 -8.00 -16.86 -0.73
CA GLU A 53 -9.03 -17.73 -1.31
C GLU A 53 -10.17 -16.88 -1.86
N ALA A 54 -10.46 -17.02 -3.15
CA ALA A 54 -11.53 -16.30 -3.80
C ALA A 54 -12.89 -16.83 -3.36
N ILE A 55 -13.71 -16.00 -2.70
CA ILE A 55 -15.09 -16.35 -2.32
C ILE A 55 -16.00 -16.21 -3.54
N THR A 56 -15.76 -15.18 -4.35
CA THR A 56 -16.35 -14.98 -5.68
C THR A 56 -15.24 -14.83 -6.71
N ASP A 57 -15.59 -14.77 -7.99
CA ASP A 57 -14.68 -14.19 -8.99
C ASP A 57 -14.20 -12.82 -8.47
N THR A 58 -12.89 -12.62 -8.40
CA THR A 58 -12.29 -11.45 -7.74
C THR A 58 -11.09 -10.92 -8.50
N GLU A 59 -10.93 -9.60 -8.45
CA GLU A 59 -9.72 -8.90 -8.88
C GLU A 59 -9.23 -8.03 -7.73
N PHE A 60 -7.95 -8.14 -7.41
CA PHE A 60 -7.32 -7.35 -6.35
C PHE A 60 -5.87 -7.01 -6.68
N VAL A 61 -5.36 -5.95 -6.05
CA VAL A 61 -3.95 -5.56 -6.10
C VAL A 61 -3.33 -5.86 -4.74
N LEU A 62 -2.09 -6.35 -4.75
CA LEU A 62 -1.29 -6.57 -3.56
C LEU A 62 0.06 -5.87 -3.73
N GLY A 63 0.55 -5.25 -2.67
CA GLY A 63 1.88 -4.64 -2.62
C GLY A 63 2.63 -5.00 -1.35
N SER A 64 3.94 -5.23 -1.47
CA SER A 64 4.84 -5.45 -0.35
C SER A 64 6.08 -4.55 -0.44
N ALA A 65 6.63 -4.16 0.70
CA ALA A 65 7.83 -3.34 0.76
C ALA A 65 8.63 -3.56 2.04
N ALA A 66 9.92 -3.28 1.98
CA ALA A 66 10.70 -3.05 3.19
C ALA A 66 10.25 -1.74 3.86
N PRO A 67 10.18 -1.67 5.20
CA PRO A 67 9.82 -0.45 5.90
C PRO A 67 10.84 0.65 5.60
N HIS A 68 10.35 1.86 5.41
CA HIS A 68 11.21 3.00 5.15
C HIS A 68 12.09 3.28 6.38
N ARG A 69 13.41 3.44 6.18
CA ARG A 69 14.39 3.57 7.28
C ARG A 69 14.36 4.90 8.04
N HIS A 70 13.67 5.89 7.49
CA HIS A 70 13.54 7.21 8.09
C HIS A 70 12.09 7.50 8.42
N ASP A 71 11.88 8.24 9.49
CA ASP A 71 10.58 8.82 9.80
C ASP A 71 10.05 9.64 8.63
N LEU A 72 8.74 9.59 8.44
CA LEU A 72 8.06 10.40 7.44
C LEU A 72 7.51 11.67 8.09
N VAL A 73 7.86 12.81 7.50
CA VAL A 73 7.31 14.12 7.84
C VAL A 73 6.32 14.50 6.74
N LEU A 74 5.04 14.53 7.11
CA LEU A 74 3.93 14.77 6.19
C LEU A 74 3.62 16.26 6.14
N GLY A 75 3.55 16.81 4.93
CA GLY A 75 3.02 18.13 4.64
C GLY A 75 1.74 18.04 3.82
N HIS A 76 1.26 19.19 3.34
CA HIS A 76 -0.05 19.26 2.70
C HIS A 76 -0.07 18.55 1.33
N TYR A 77 1.03 18.63 0.57
CA TYR A 77 1.19 17.97 -0.74
C TYR A 77 2.53 17.23 -0.86
N SER A 78 3.22 16.98 0.25
CA SER A 78 4.60 16.48 0.20
C SER A 78 4.92 15.57 1.38
N VAL A 79 5.81 14.62 1.16
CA VAL A 79 6.32 13.70 2.17
C VAL A 79 7.84 13.75 2.12
N HIS A 80 8.47 14.00 3.26
CA HIS A 80 9.92 14.08 3.38
C HIS A 80 10.43 13.28 4.58
N THR A 81 11.75 13.16 4.70
CA THR A 81 12.39 12.42 5.81
C THR A 81 12.90 13.33 6.93
N THR A 82 12.78 14.65 6.77
CA THR A 82 13.11 15.63 7.81
C THR A 82 12.19 16.86 7.72
N PRO A 83 11.95 17.57 8.83
CA PRO A 83 11.13 18.79 8.80
C PRO A 83 11.74 19.92 7.96
N ALA A 84 13.08 20.01 7.90
CA ALA A 84 13.76 21.02 7.09
C ALA A 84 13.54 20.78 5.59
N ALA A 85 13.65 19.52 5.14
CA ALA A 85 13.40 19.17 3.75
C ALA A 85 11.93 19.44 3.35
N LEU A 86 10.98 19.17 4.26
CA LEU A 86 9.57 19.48 4.00
C LEU A 86 9.34 20.98 3.81
N ARG A 87 9.85 21.83 4.72
CA ARG A 87 9.71 23.28 4.61
C ARG A 87 10.29 23.84 3.31
N ASN A 88 11.45 23.33 2.91
CA ASN A 88 12.09 23.76 1.66
C ASN A 88 11.25 23.34 0.43
N GLY A 89 10.69 22.12 0.44
CA GLY A 89 9.83 21.63 -0.63
C GLY A 89 8.55 22.46 -0.78
N GLU A 90 7.86 22.74 0.34
CA GLU A 90 6.62 23.52 0.31
C GLU A 90 6.88 24.99 -0.07
N ALA A 91 7.97 25.61 0.40
CA ALA A 91 8.34 26.97 0.00
C ALA A 91 8.58 27.08 -1.52
N PHE A 92 9.21 26.07 -2.12
CA PHE A 92 9.45 26.04 -3.56
C PHE A 92 8.15 25.87 -4.37
N ILE A 93 7.19 25.06 -3.88
CA ILE A 93 5.87 24.93 -4.50
C ILE A 93 5.14 26.28 -4.52
N GLU A 94 5.22 27.06 -3.43
CA GLU A 94 4.60 28.39 -3.37
C GLU A 94 5.29 29.41 -4.28
N GLU A 95 6.61 29.35 -4.44
CA GLU A 95 7.36 30.18 -5.40
C GLU A 95 6.89 29.92 -6.85
N ILE A 96 6.76 28.65 -7.24
CA ILE A 96 6.23 28.26 -8.54
C ILE A 96 4.79 28.75 -8.70
N ARG A 97 3.94 28.58 -7.68
CA ARG A 97 2.53 29.03 -7.70
C ARG A 97 2.42 30.55 -7.87
N ALA A 98 3.31 31.30 -7.24
CA ALA A 98 3.35 32.77 -7.33
C ALA A 98 3.83 33.28 -8.70
N GLY A 99 4.32 32.40 -9.58
CA GLY A 99 4.79 32.77 -10.92
C GLY A 99 6.18 33.41 -10.93
N ASN A 100 6.99 33.19 -9.89
CA ASN A 100 8.33 33.76 -9.74
C ASN A 100 9.45 32.82 -10.22
N GLY A 101 9.12 31.73 -10.93
CA GLY A 101 10.08 30.74 -11.44
C GLY A 101 10.55 30.99 -12.87
#